data_AF-A0A7R9AAI0-F1
#
_entry.id   AF-A0A7R9AAI0-F1
#
_cell.length_a   1.000
_cell.length_b   1.000
_cell.length_c   1.000
_cell.angle_alpha   90.00
_cell.angle_beta   90.00
_cell.angle_gamma   90.00
#
_symmetry.space_group_name_H-M   'P 1'
#
loop_
_entity.id
_entity.type
_entity.pdbx_description
1 polymer ?
#
loop_
_entity_poly.entity_id
_entity_poly.type
_entity_poly.pdbx_seq_one_letter_code
_entity_poly.pdbx_strand_id
1 'polypeptide(L)'
;FQVVEGYGQSELVAPCTLTFQGDWVPEHVGPPLPCVHMKLVDVPEMEYYASVGQGEICVRGSTVFQGYFQDVQRTKDTIDPNGWVHTGDIGMWLPNGTLKIVDRKKHIFKLSQGEYIAPEKIENIYQKSEFVSQLFIHGESLKSCVVGIVVPDVEVLKRYASDNGIEGTFSVLCSMPEIKQIILEDMLQLGRENNLKSFEQVKDIYLHPDPFSIQNGLLTPTLKAKRPELRKYFHPQIDDMIPFIKVLNLDLHLMFAVIDEDQEDIPFILFSTNRKMPQSDLWDVVIKCRAAVAWEAAKPLSIETIEVEPPKAGEVRIRIYATGVCHTDAYTLEGHDPEGLFPSVLGHEGAGIVESIGEGVTAVQPGDHVIPLYIPQCYECKFCKSEKTNVCSKIRATQGKGVMPDGTSRFSCDGKVLYHFMGTSTFSEFTVVAEISVAKIEALAPMDKVCLLGCGISTGYGAALNTAKVEPGSTCAIFGLGTVGLAVALGCRKAGASRIIGVDINPDKFEIARKFGCTEFVNPKDFSNRAIQEVLIEMTDGGLDYTFECIGNTLTMRAALEACHKGWGVSTIIGVAAAGEEISTRPFQLVTGRVWKGSAFG
;
A
#
# COMPACT_ATOMS: atom_id res chain seq x y z
N PHE A 1 1.65 -29.60 -48.56
CA PHE A 1 1.63 -28.14 -48.43
C PHE A 1 2.93 -27.71 -47.78
N GLN A 2 3.66 -26.78 -48.37
CA GLN A 2 4.81 -26.15 -47.71
C GLN A 2 4.28 -24.92 -46.97
N VAL A 3 4.59 -24.83 -45.68
CA VAL A 3 4.20 -23.71 -44.82
C VAL A 3 5.45 -22.88 -44.60
N VAL A 4 5.35 -21.57 -44.82
CA VAL A 4 6.39 -20.59 -44.48
C VAL A 4 5.80 -19.64 -43.44
N GLU A 5 6.64 -19.25 -42.49
CA GLU A 5 6.28 -18.32 -41.42
C GLU A 5 6.92 -16.97 -41.72
N GLY A 6 6.17 -15.89 -41.56
CA GLY A 6 6.65 -14.55 -41.85
C GLY A 6 6.01 -13.54 -40.92
N TYR A 7 6.73 -12.46 -40.66
CA TYR A 7 6.28 -11.37 -39.81
C TYR A 7 6.26 -10.07 -40.58
N GLY A 8 5.27 -9.23 -40.30
CA GLY A 8 5.08 -7.91 -40.90
C GLY A 8 3.75 -7.30 -40.46
N GLN A 9 3.55 -6.02 -40.80
CA GLN A 9 2.35 -5.25 -40.48
C GLN A 9 1.87 -4.50 -41.73
N SER A 10 0.65 -3.94 -41.69
CA SER A 10 0.04 -3.26 -42.84
C SER A 10 0.88 -2.09 -43.35
N GLU A 11 1.52 -1.36 -42.43
CA GLU A 11 2.44 -0.26 -42.69
C GLU A 11 3.73 -0.70 -43.41
N LEU A 12 3.99 -2.01 -43.48
CA LEU A 12 5.12 -2.65 -44.17
C LEU A 12 4.70 -3.43 -45.42
N VAL A 13 3.44 -3.27 -45.88
CA VAL A 13 2.96 -3.90 -47.13
C VAL A 13 3.24 -5.42 -47.14
N ALA A 14 2.77 -6.10 -46.08
CA ALA A 14 2.87 -7.54 -45.84
C ALA A 14 4.21 -7.99 -45.17
N PRO A 15 4.83 -9.17 -45.43
CA PRO A 15 5.92 -9.64 -44.57
C PRO A 15 7.19 -8.83 -44.78
N CYS A 16 7.87 -8.47 -43.69
CA CYS A 16 9.22 -7.95 -43.68
C CYS A 16 10.27 -9.02 -43.38
N THR A 17 9.86 -10.17 -42.83
CA THR A 17 10.66 -11.39 -42.69
C THR A 17 9.90 -12.60 -43.21
N LEU A 18 10.62 -13.63 -43.66
CA LEU A 18 10.01 -14.88 -44.13
C LEU A 18 10.97 -16.06 -43.98
N THR A 19 10.51 -17.20 -43.48
CA THR A 19 11.30 -18.43 -43.45
C THR A 19 11.51 -19.00 -44.86
N PHE A 20 12.59 -19.76 -45.03
CA PHE A 20 12.86 -20.43 -46.30
C PHE A 20 12.05 -21.72 -46.44
N GLN A 21 11.76 -22.11 -47.68
CA GLN A 21 11.18 -23.43 -47.94
C GLN A 21 12.11 -24.54 -47.44
N GLY A 22 11.60 -25.40 -46.56
CA GLY A 22 12.38 -26.46 -45.92
C GLY A 22 12.95 -26.07 -44.55
N ASP A 23 12.64 -24.87 -44.06
CA ASP A 23 12.88 -24.49 -42.67
C ASP A 23 11.70 -24.97 -41.82
N TRP A 24 11.96 -25.98 -40.98
CA TRP A 24 10.97 -26.59 -40.09
C TRP A 24 11.17 -26.19 -38.63
N VAL A 25 12.13 -25.29 -38.35
CA VAL A 25 12.48 -24.91 -36.99
C VAL A 25 11.43 -23.91 -36.48
N PRO A 26 10.69 -24.25 -35.40
CA PRO A 26 9.69 -23.35 -34.85
C PRO A 26 10.34 -22.19 -34.09
N GLU A 27 9.51 -21.22 -33.69
CA GLU A 27 9.88 -20.09 -32.83
C GLU A 27 10.72 -18.98 -33.49
N HIS A 28 10.73 -18.87 -34.82
CA HIS A 28 11.28 -17.71 -35.51
C HIS A 28 10.51 -17.38 -36.79
N VAL A 29 10.56 -16.11 -37.19
CA VAL A 29 9.83 -15.58 -38.34
C VAL A 29 10.72 -15.42 -39.58
N GLY A 30 11.88 -16.09 -39.58
CA GLY A 30 12.86 -16.07 -40.67
C GLY A 30 13.74 -14.81 -40.70
N PRO A 31 14.66 -14.72 -41.67
CA PRO A 31 15.47 -13.53 -41.88
C PRO A 31 14.66 -12.39 -42.55
N PRO A 32 15.16 -11.15 -42.51
CA PRO A 32 14.62 -10.03 -43.28
C PRO A 32 14.60 -10.33 -44.78
N LEU A 33 13.57 -9.82 -45.47
CA LEU A 33 13.52 -9.88 -46.93
C LEU A 33 14.63 -9.03 -47.56
N PRO A 34 15.10 -9.36 -48.79
CA PRO A 34 16.20 -8.63 -49.44
C PRO A 34 15.95 -7.12 -49.63
N CYS A 35 14.69 -6.69 -49.67
CA CYS A 35 14.29 -5.28 -49.83
C CYS A 35 14.09 -4.55 -48.49
N VAL A 36 14.42 -5.19 -47.36
CA VAL A 36 14.18 -4.69 -46.01
C VAL A 36 15.49 -4.45 -45.28
N HIS A 37 15.63 -3.26 -44.71
CA HIS A 37 16.56 -2.95 -43.64
C HIS A 37 15.83 -3.08 -42.31
N MET A 38 16.45 -3.79 -41.36
CA MET A 38 15.89 -4.03 -40.04
C MET A 38 16.94 -3.77 -38.97
N LYS A 39 16.52 -3.17 -37.85
CA LYS A 39 17.35 -2.98 -36.66
C LYS A 39 16.51 -3.19 -35.41
N LEU A 40 17.18 -3.45 -34.29
CA LEU A 40 16.57 -3.39 -32.97
C LEU A 40 16.97 -2.07 -32.31
N VAL A 41 16.01 -1.41 -31.66
CA VAL A 41 16.23 -0.18 -30.90
C VAL A 41 16.00 -0.47 -29.42
N ASP A 42 16.83 0.12 -28.56
CA ASP A 42 16.70 -0.05 -27.12
C ASP A 42 15.30 0.36 -26.65
N VAL A 43 14.75 -0.42 -25.73
CA VAL A 43 13.55 -0.08 -24.97
C VAL A 43 13.94 -0.17 -23.49
N PRO A 44 14.64 0.85 -22.97
CA PRO A 44 15.18 0.82 -21.60
C PRO A 44 14.08 0.63 -20.56
N GLU A 45 12.86 1.08 -20.85
CA GLU A 45 11.71 0.88 -19.98
C GLU A 45 11.38 -0.60 -19.78
N MET A 46 11.62 -1.44 -20.78
CA MET A 46 11.35 -2.90 -20.74
C MET A 46 12.63 -3.73 -20.49
N GLU A 47 13.76 -3.08 -20.16
CA GLU A 47 15.08 -3.72 -20.03
C GLU A 47 15.56 -4.47 -21.30
N TYR A 48 15.03 -4.12 -22.47
CA TYR A 48 15.50 -4.65 -23.75
C TYR A 48 16.54 -3.74 -24.37
N TYR A 49 17.73 -4.27 -24.60
CA TYR A 49 18.85 -3.53 -25.16
C TYR A 49 19.36 -4.19 -26.44
N ALA A 50 19.48 -3.41 -27.51
CA ALA A 50 19.98 -3.87 -28.79
C ALA A 50 21.41 -4.40 -28.67
N SER A 51 22.16 -3.97 -27.66
CA SER A 51 23.49 -4.48 -27.29
C SER A 51 23.51 -5.98 -26.97
N VAL A 52 22.40 -6.54 -26.46
CA VAL A 52 22.24 -7.98 -26.19
C VAL A 52 21.38 -8.67 -27.27
N GLY A 53 21.17 -8.01 -28.42
CA GLY A 53 20.42 -8.56 -29.55
C GLY A 53 18.91 -8.58 -29.36
N GLN A 54 18.37 -7.76 -28.44
CA GLN A 54 16.93 -7.64 -28.17
C GLN A 54 16.47 -6.18 -28.25
N GLY A 55 15.26 -5.90 -28.72
CA GLY A 55 14.76 -4.51 -28.74
C GLY A 55 13.57 -4.31 -29.67
N GLU A 56 13.09 -3.07 -29.77
CA GLU A 56 11.99 -2.72 -30.68
C GLU A 56 12.43 -2.91 -32.13
N ILE A 57 11.64 -3.67 -32.88
CA ILE A 57 11.89 -3.92 -34.30
C ILE A 57 11.57 -2.64 -35.06
N CYS A 58 12.58 -2.09 -35.73
CA CYS A 58 12.45 -0.95 -36.62
C CYS A 58 12.76 -1.38 -38.04
N VAL A 59 11.86 -1.05 -38.96
CA VAL A 59 11.92 -1.50 -40.35
C VAL A 59 11.97 -0.32 -41.30
N ARG A 60 12.83 -0.40 -42.31
CA ARG A 60 12.91 0.56 -43.41
C ARG A 60 13.14 -0.19 -44.72
N GLY A 61 12.53 0.25 -45.81
CA GLY A 61 12.73 -0.37 -47.11
C GLY A 61 11.64 0.00 -48.09
N SER A 62 11.67 -0.59 -49.29
CA SER A 62 10.61 -0.39 -50.28
C SER A 62 9.27 -1.00 -49.88
N THR A 63 9.26 -1.78 -48.80
CA THR A 63 8.06 -2.37 -48.19
C THR A 63 7.31 -1.37 -47.31
N VAL A 64 7.93 -0.28 -46.85
CA VAL A 64 7.27 0.74 -46.04
C VAL A 64 6.25 1.50 -46.90
N PHE A 65 5.00 1.59 -46.42
CA PHE A 65 3.93 2.34 -47.07
C PHE A 65 4.24 3.85 -47.17
N GLN A 66 3.53 4.57 -48.04
CA GLN A 66 3.75 6.02 -48.22
C GLN A 66 3.16 6.88 -47.09
N GLY A 67 2.31 6.29 -46.23
CA GLY A 67 1.60 6.97 -45.16
C GLY A 67 0.10 6.69 -45.18
N TYR A 68 -0.59 7.19 -44.16
CA TYR A 68 -2.05 7.09 -44.06
C TYR A 68 -2.72 8.14 -44.94
N PHE A 69 -3.78 7.72 -45.65
CA PHE A 69 -4.52 8.60 -46.55
C PHE A 69 -5.16 9.77 -45.79
N GLN A 70 -4.82 11.00 -46.20
CA GLN A 70 -5.28 12.26 -45.60
C GLN A 70 -4.95 12.45 -44.11
N ASP A 71 -4.11 11.61 -43.51
CA ASP A 71 -3.71 11.69 -42.10
C ASP A 71 -2.19 11.87 -41.99
N VAL A 72 -1.76 13.12 -42.19
CA VAL A 72 -0.35 13.51 -42.15
C VAL A 72 0.24 13.35 -40.76
N GLN A 73 -0.56 13.52 -39.70
CA GLN A 73 -0.09 13.42 -38.32
C GLN A 73 0.24 11.97 -37.98
N ARG A 74 -0.71 11.03 -38.15
CA ARG A 74 -0.42 9.60 -37.92
C ARG A 74 0.72 9.09 -38.80
N THR A 75 0.86 9.61 -40.01
CA THR A 75 1.96 9.23 -40.90
C THR A 75 3.32 9.59 -40.28
N LYS A 76 3.45 10.81 -39.75
CA LYS A 76 4.67 11.26 -39.05
C LYS A 76 4.90 10.56 -37.72
N ASP A 77 3.83 10.17 -37.03
CA ASP A 77 3.93 9.40 -35.78
C ASP A 77 4.39 7.95 -36.04
N THR A 78 4.19 7.43 -37.26
CA THR A 78 4.47 6.05 -37.63
C THR A 78 5.80 5.87 -38.35
N ILE A 79 6.16 6.82 -39.21
CA ILE A 79 7.42 6.84 -39.96
C ILE A 79 8.29 7.96 -39.38
N ASP A 80 9.44 7.58 -38.82
CA ASP A 80 10.39 8.55 -38.26
C ASP A 80 11.00 9.44 -39.37
N PRO A 81 11.66 10.57 -39.02
CA PRO A 81 12.29 11.45 -40.00
C PRO A 81 13.35 10.79 -40.91
N ASN A 82 13.86 9.62 -40.53
CA ASN A 82 14.86 8.84 -41.25
C ASN A 82 14.26 7.69 -42.08
N GLY A 83 12.93 7.59 -42.13
CA GLY A 83 12.17 6.58 -42.88
C GLY A 83 12.00 5.23 -42.17
N TRP A 84 12.25 5.14 -40.87
CA TRP A 84 12.03 3.92 -40.09
C TRP A 84 10.61 3.86 -39.54
N VAL A 85 9.97 2.72 -39.72
CA VAL A 85 8.73 2.37 -39.06
C VAL A 85 9.05 1.64 -37.76
N HIS A 86 8.61 2.22 -36.65
CA HIS A 86 8.62 1.58 -35.34
C HIS A 86 7.44 0.62 -35.25
N THR A 87 7.69 -0.69 -35.28
CA THR A 87 6.59 -1.67 -35.30
C THR A 87 5.82 -1.67 -33.98
N GLY A 88 6.50 -1.37 -32.88
CA GLY A 88 5.98 -1.55 -31.53
C GLY A 88 6.01 -3.02 -31.08
N ASP A 89 6.70 -3.90 -31.81
CA ASP A 89 6.98 -5.28 -31.41
C ASP A 89 8.45 -5.43 -31.02
N ILE A 90 8.73 -6.28 -30.03
CA ILE A 90 10.09 -6.57 -29.55
C ILE A 90 10.59 -7.83 -30.24
N GLY A 91 11.76 -7.72 -30.84
CA GLY A 91 12.46 -8.81 -31.52
C GLY A 91 13.72 -9.22 -30.79
N MET A 92 14.12 -10.46 -30.99
CA MET A 92 15.42 -11.00 -30.62
C MET A 92 16.08 -11.62 -31.83
N TRP A 93 17.35 -11.27 -32.08
CA TRP A 93 18.16 -11.94 -33.09
C TRP A 93 18.64 -13.30 -32.57
N LEU A 94 18.36 -14.35 -33.32
CA LEU A 94 18.90 -15.67 -33.06
C LEU A 94 20.29 -15.83 -33.69
N PRO A 95 21.15 -16.73 -33.15
CA PRO A 95 22.51 -16.94 -33.68
C PRO A 95 22.56 -17.36 -35.17
N ASN A 96 21.48 -17.94 -35.69
CA ASN A 96 21.33 -18.32 -37.11
C ASN A 96 20.90 -17.15 -38.02
N GLY A 97 20.78 -15.92 -37.48
CA GLY A 97 20.41 -14.73 -38.24
C GLY A 97 18.92 -14.57 -38.51
N THR A 98 18.06 -15.39 -37.89
CA THR A 98 16.60 -15.22 -37.97
C THR A 98 16.08 -14.37 -36.82
N LEU A 99 14.91 -13.77 -37.04
CA LEU A 99 14.25 -12.95 -36.03
C LEU A 99 13.25 -13.80 -35.24
N LYS A 100 13.24 -13.65 -33.92
CA LYS A 100 12.18 -14.16 -33.04
C LYS A 100 11.41 -12.98 -32.44
N ILE A 101 10.08 -13.00 -32.56
CA ILE A 101 9.23 -12.02 -31.86
C ILE A 101 9.08 -12.48 -30.42
N VAL A 102 9.42 -11.61 -29.46
CA VAL A 102 9.47 -11.97 -28.03
C VAL A 102 8.50 -11.17 -27.18
N ASP A 103 8.10 -9.96 -27.62
CA ASP A 103 7.17 -9.11 -26.86
C ASP A 103 6.53 -8.01 -27.75
N ARG A 104 5.69 -7.14 -27.20
CA ARG A 104 4.98 -6.06 -27.89
C ARG A 104 4.83 -4.79 -27.04
N LYS A 105 5.64 -3.76 -27.35
CA LYS A 105 5.66 -2.44 -26.71
C LYS A 105 4.28 -1.75 -26.61
N LYS A 106 3.37 -1.96 -27.58
CA LYS A 106 2.08 -1.24 -27.64
C LYS A 106 0.96 -1.78 -26.73
N HIS A 107 1.12 -2.96 -26.11
CA HIS A 107 0.06 -3.60 -25.30
C HIS A 107 0.54 -4.13 -23.94
N ILE A 108 1.66 -3.62 -23.45
CA ILE A 108 2.10 -3.87 -22.09
C ILE A 108 1.46 -2.91 -21.11
N PHE A 109 1.22 -3.40 -19.90
CA PHE A 109 0.98 -2.55 -18.74
C PHE A 109 2.09 -2.79 -17.73
N LYS A 110 2.54 -1.71 -17.10
CA LYS A 110 3.46 -1.74 -15.97
C LYS A 110 2.64 -2.06 -14.73
N LEU A 111 3.14 -2.90 -13.83
CA LEU A 111 2.59 -3.14 -12.48
C LEU A 111 3.23 -2.17 -11.47
N SER A 112 2.66 -2.03 -10.27
CA SER A 112 3.14 -1.07 -9.26
C SER A 112 4.57 -1.34 -8.77
N GLN A 113 5.04 -2.59 -8.82
CA GLN A 113 6.43 -2.95 -8.55
C GLN A 113 7.43 -2.58 -9.65
N GLY A 114 6.96 -1.99 -10.76
CA GLY A 114 7.82 -1.59 -11.86
C GLY A 114 8.01 -2.63 -12.97
N GLU A 115 7.49 -3.84 -12.78
CA GLU A 115 7.53 -4.94 -13.74
C GLU A 115 6.55 -4.69 -14.91
N TYR A 116 6.96 -5.05 -16.12
CA TYR A 116 6.11 -4.94 -17.32
C TYR A 116 5.52 -6.30 -17.66
N ILE A 117 4.22 -6.30 -17.99
CA ILE A 117 3.49 -7.51 -18.34
C ILE A 117 3.07 -7.47 -19.79
N ALA A 118 3.39 -8.54 -20.50
CA ALA A 118 2.88 -8.86 -21.82
C ALA A 118 1.68 -9.82 -21.71
N PRO A 119 0.43 -9.34 -21.75
CA PRO A 119 -0.72 -10.18 -21.50
C PRO A 119 -0.94 -11.24 -22.60
N GLU A 120 -0.55 -10.96 -23.84
CA GLU A 120 -0.62 -11.94 -24.95
C GLU A 120 0.24 -13.19 -24.68
N LYS A 121 1.41 -13.03 -24.04
CA LYS A 121 2.27 -14.16 -23.64
C LYS A 121 1.55 -15.08 -22.65
N ILE A 122 0.90 -14.48 -21.64
CA ILE A 122 0.17 -15.21 -20.60
C ILE A 122 -1.06 -15.89 -21.20
N GLU A 123 -1.81 -15.17 -22.03
CA GLU A 123 -3.00 -15.68 -22.71
C GLU A 123 -2.69 -16.91 -23.56
N ASN A 124 -1.63 -16.87 -24.38
CA ASN A 124 -1.22 -17.98 -25.23
C ASN A 124 -0.85 -19.25 -24.45
N ILE A 125 -0.38 -19.11 -23.20
CA ILE A 125 -0.05 -20.26 -22.34
C ILE A 125 -1.32 -20.85 -21.74
N TYR A 126 -2.19 -20.02 -21.17
CA TYR A 126 -3.42 -20.49 -20.53
C TYR A 126 -4.46 -21.00 -21.52
N GLN A 127 -4.43 -20.53 -22.78
CA GLN A 127 -5.26 -21.04 -23.87
C GLN A 127 -5.00 -22.52 -24.20
N LYS A 128 -3.92 -23.13 -23.68
CA LYS A 128 -3.63 -24.57 -23.81
C LYS A 128 -4.46 -25.46 -22.87
N SER A 129 -5.16 -24.87 -21.90
CA SER A 129 -6.06 -25.58 -20.98
C SER A 129 -7.26 -26.15 -21.74
N GLU A 130 -7.64 -27.39 -21.46
CA GLU A 130 -8.85 -28.00 -22.03
C GLU A 130 -10.15 -27.31 -21.55
N PHE A 131 -10.09 -26.60 -20.42
CA PHE A 131 -11.23 -25.90 -19.85
C PHE A 131 -11.47 -24.51 -20.45
N VAL A 132 -10.48 -23.91 -21.11
CA VAL A 132 -10.50 -22.49 -21.53
C VAL A 132 -10.82 -22.37 -23.03
N SER A 133 -11.98 -21.80 -23.35
CA SER A 133 -12.36 -21.49 -24.74
C SER A 133 -11.84 -20.11 -25.17
N GLN A 134 -12.03 -19.08 -24.34
CA GLN A 134 -11.51 -17.73 -24.57
C GLN A 134 -11.01 -17.13 -23.27
N LEU A 135 -10.05 -16.21 -23.39
CA LEU A 135 -9.40 -15.59 -22.25
C LEU A 135 -9.09 -14.11 -22.50
N PHE A 136 -9.18 -13.32 -21.44
CA PHE A 136 -8.72 -11.94 -21.39
C PHE A 136 -7.98 -11.67 -20.08
N ILE A 137 -6.69 -11.37 -20.17
CA ILE A 137 -5.81 -11.03 -19.04
C ILE A 137 -5.67 -9.51 -18.93
N HIS A 138 -5.84 -9.02 -17.71
CA HIS A 138 -5.72 -7.60 -17.37
C HIS A 138 -4.84 -7.38 -16.14
N GLY A 139 -4.17 -6.24 -16.11
CA GLY A 139 -3.50 -5.72 -14.93
C GLY A 139 -3.38 -4.20 -15.01
N GLU A 140 -3.15 -3.60 -13.85
CA GLU A 140 -3.16 -2.15 -13.68
C GLU A 140 -1.86 -1.63 -13.08
N SER A 141 -1.49 -0.40 -13.45
CA SER A 141 -0.23 0.22 -13.01
C SER A 141 -0.12 0.57 -11.54
N LEU A 142 -1.23 0.57 -10.83
CA LEU A 142 -1.25 0.77 -9.39
C LEU A 142 -1.28 -0.56 -8.61
N LYS A 143 -1.30 -1.71 -9.30
CA LYS A 143 -1.50 -3.04 -8.69
C LYS A 143 -0.33 -3.96 -9.00
N SER A 144 -0.13 -4.97 -8.15
CA SER A 144 1.02 -5.87 -8.24
C SER A 144 0.74 -7.23 -8.86
N CYS A 145 -0.49 -7.47 -9.30
CA CYS A 145 -0.95 -8.74 -9.84
C CYS A 145 -1.81 -8.57 -11.09
N VAL A 146 -1.96 -9.66 -11.82
CA VAL A 146 -2.84 -9.77 -13.00
C VAL A 146 -4.04 -10.66 -12.71
N VAL A 147 -5.17 -10.40 -13.37
CA VAL A 147 -6.43 -11.14 -13.25
C VAL A 147 -6.93 -11.58 -14.62
N GLY A 148 -7.79 -12.59 -14.67
CA GLY A 148 -8.28 -13.17 -15.92
C GLY A 148 -9.80 -13.31 -16.03
N ILE A 149 -10.36 -12.91 -17.15
CA ILE A 149 -11.72 -13.28 -17.57
C ILE A 149 -11.63 -14.52 -18.46
N VAL A 150 -12.28 -15.61 -18.05
CA VAL A 150 -12.26 -16.91 -18.74
C VAL A 150 -13.66 -17.22 -19.25
N VAL A 151 -13.77 -17.61 -20.51
CA VAL A 151 -14.97 -18.25 -21.06
C VAL A 151 -14.69 -19.76 -21.13
N PRO A 152 -15.35 -20.60 -20.31
CA PRO A 152 -15.09 -22.03 -20.30
C PRO A 152 -15.58 -22.74 -21.56
N ASP A 153 -14.96 -23.86 -21.92
CA ASP A 153 -15.50 -24.76 -22.93
C ASP A 153 -16.75 -25.49 -22.40
N VAL A 154 -17.85 -25.38 -23.14
CA VAL A 154 -19.17 -25.86 -22.72
C VAL A 154 -19.22 -27.38 -22.61
N GLU A 155 -18.56 -28.10 -23.52
CA GLU A 155 -18.60 -29.57 -23.58
C GLU A 155 -17.73 -30.17 -22.49
N VAL A 156 -16.51 -29.64 -22.35
CA VAL A 156 -15.54 -30.10 -21.33
C VAL A 156 -16.08 -29.85 -19.93
N LEU A 157 -16.63 -28.65 -19.67
CA LEU A 157 -17.15 -28.31 -18.35
C LEU A 157 -18.37 -29.15 -17.95
N LYS A 158 -19.31 -29.39 -18.87
CA LYS A 158 -20.48 -30.23 -18.60
C LYS A 158 -20.12 -31.69 -18.35
N ARG A 159 -19.15 -32.22 -19.11
CA ARG A 159 -18.65 -33.58 -18.91
C ARG A 159 -18.03 -33.72 -17.52
N TYR A 160 -17.16 -32.78 -17.14
CA TYR A 160 -16.56 -32.74 -15.81
C TYR A 160 -17.61 -32.67 -14.69
N ALA A 161 -18.63 -31.82 -14.85
CA ALA A 161 -19.71 -31.70 -13.87
C ALA A 161 -20.50 -33.00 -13.71
N SER A 162 -20.80 -33.69 -14.82
CA SER A 162 -21.49 -34.99 -14.81
C SER A 162 -20.66 -36.09 -14.12
N ASP A 163 -19.35 -36.14 -14.39
CA ASP A 163 -18.45 -37.16 -13.84
C ASP A 163 -18.25 -37.00 -12.33
N ASN A 164 -18.42 -35.78 -11.80
CA ASN A 164 -18.26 -35.44 -10.38
C ASN A 164 -19.58 -35.22 -9.63
N GLY A 165 -20.73 -35.46 -10.26
CA GLY A 165 -22.04 -35.34 -9.63
C GLY A 165 -22.50 -33.91 -9.32
N ILE A 166 -22.03 -32.92 -10.07
CA ILE A 166 -22.37 -31.50 -9.92
C ILE A 166 -23.55 -31.17 -10.85
N GLU A 167 -24.72 -30.88 -10.28
CA GLU A 167 -25.91 -30.52 -11.04
C GLU A 167 -26.03 -29.00 -11.23
N GLY A 168 -26.23 -28.55 -12.48
CA GLY A 168 -26.43 -27.13 -12.78
C GLY A 168 -26.54 -26.85 -14.29
N THR A 169 -27.15 -25.72 -14.64
CA THR A 169 -27.05 -25.19 -16.02
C THR A 169 -25.66 -24.59 -16.25
N PHE A 170 -25.22 -24.42 -17.50
CA PHE A 170 -23.87 -23.91 -17.81
C PHE A 170 -23.57 -22.56 -17.11
N SER A 171 -24.55 -21.66 -17.07
CA SER A 171 -24.42 -20.37 -16.36
C SER A 171 -24.28 -20.53 -14.84
N VAL A 172 -24.95 -21.54 -14.25
CA VAL A 172 -24.84 -21.85 -12.82
C VAL A 172 -23.47 -22.46 -12.52
N LEU A 173 -22.98 -23.37 -13.37
CA LEU A 173 -21.64 -23.95 -13.26
C LEU A 173 -20.55 -22.87 -13.29
N CYS A 174 -20.69 -21.84 -14.15
CA CYS A 174 -19.76 -20.71 -14.18
C CYS A 174 -19.78 -19.87 -12.89
N SER A 175 -20.87 -19.89 -12.13
CA SER A 175 -21.00 -19.15 -10.87
C SER A 175 -20.56 -19.94 -9.64
N MET A 176 -20.24 -21.23 -9.79
CA MET A 176 -19.86 -22.11 -8.68
C MET A 176 -18.38 -21.92 -8.31
N PRO A 177 -18.06 -21.66 -7.02
CA PRO A 177 -16.68 -21.51 -6.55
C PRO A 177 -15.79 -22.74 -6.81
N GLU A 178 -16.38 -23.93 -6.74
CA GLU A 178 -15.69 -25.21 -6.97
C GLU A 178 -15.13 -25.30 -8.39
N ILE A 179 -15.96 -24.94 -9.39
CA ILE A 179 -15.56 -24.91 -10.81
C ILE A 179 -14.50 -23.83 -11.06
N LYS A 180 -14.68 -22.64 -10.48
CA LYS A 180 -13.70 -21.55 -10.55
C LYS A 180 -12.33 -22.00 -10.03
N GLN A 181 -12.30 -22.71 -8.90
CA GLN A 181 -11.04 -23.16 -8.29
C GLN A 181 -10.31 -24.18 -9.17
N ILE A 182 -11.02 -25.14 -9.77
CA ILE A 182 -10.42 -26.17 -10.63
C ILE A 182 -9.79 -25.56 -11.87
N ILE A 183 -10.50 -24.66 -12.56
CA ILE A 183 -9.98 -23.99 -13.76
C ILE A 183 -8.77 -23.11 -13.41
N LEU A 184 -8.80 -22.42 -12.26
CA LEU A 184 -7.67 -21.63 -11.78
C LEU A 184 -6.45 -22.49 -11.49
N GLU A 185 -6.62 -23.63 -10.82
CA GLU A 185 -5.52 -24.56 -10.48
C GLU A 185 -4.85 -25.13 -11.75
N ASP A 186 -5.65 -25.51 -12.76
CA ASP A 186 -5.15 -25.98 -14.07
C ASP A 186 -4.34 -24.88 -14.80
N MET A 187 -4.87 -23.65 -14.85
CA MET A 187 -4.16 -22.51 -15.43
C MET A 187 -2.84 -22.24 -14.69
N LEU A 188 -2.84 -22.22 -13.35
CA LEU A 188 -1.63 -22.01 -12.54
C LEU A 188 -0.59 -23.12 -12.75
N GLN A 189 -1.03 -24.36 -12.93
CA GLN A 189 -0.13 -25.47 -13.27
C GLN A 189 0.54 -25.24 -14.64
N LEU A 190 -0.24 -24.94 -15.69
CA LEU A 190 0.29 -24.61 -17.02
C LEU A 190 1.26 -23.43 -16.98
N GLY A 191 0.98 -22.41 -16.16
CA GLY A 191 1.85 -21.27 -15.95
C GLY A 191 3.22 -21.68 -15.38
N ARG A 192 3.24 -22.55 -14.37
CA ARG A 192 4.49 -23.09 -13.79
C ARG A 192 5.28 -23.94 -14.79
N GLU A 193 4.60 -24.80 -15.55
CA GLU A 193 5.24 -25.66 -16.57
C GLU A 193 5.86 -24.87 -17.73
N ASN A 194 5.28 -23.71 -18.07
CA ASN A 194 5.78 -22.82 -19.13
C ASN A 194 6.66 -21.68 -18.58
N ASN A 195 7.15 -21.77 -17.34
CA ASN A 195 8.06 -20.81 -16.70
C ASN A 195 7.51 -19.37 -16.59
N LEU A 196 6.21 -19.19 -16.36
CA LEU A 196 5.66 -17.87 -15.99
C LEU A 196 6.17 -17.45 -14.61
N LYS A 197 6.72 -16.24 -14.52
CA LYS A 197 7.16 -15.65 -13.25
C LYS A 197 5.96 -15.48 -12.31
N SER A 198 6.21 -15.42 -11.01
CA SER A 198 5.14 -15.31 -10.00
C SER A 198 4.23 -14.09 -10.20
N PHE A 199 4.74 -12.99 -10.76
CA PHE A 199 3.95 -11.80 -11.07
C PHE A 199 3.23 -11.84 -12.43
N GLU A 200 3.58 -12.79 -13.30
CA GLU A 200 2.89 -13.05 -14.58
C GLU A 200 1.72 -14.03 -14.42
N GLN A 201 1.63 -14.74 -13.29
CA GLN A 201 0.54 -15.67 -13.02
C GLN A 201 -0.70 -14.93 -12.53
N VAL A 202 -1.88 -15.34 -13.02
CA VAL A 202 -3.16 -14.77 -12.58
C VAL A 202 -3.41 -15.06 -11.10
N LYS A 203 -3.81 -14.02 -10.37
CA LYS A 203 -4.13 -14.15 -8.94
C LYS A 203 -5.57 -14.61 -8.71
N ASP A 204 -6.48 -14.24 -9.61
CA ASP A 204 -7.87 -14.69 -9.59
C ASP A 204 -8.47 -14.69 -11.01
N ILE A 205 -9.55 -15.44 -11.19
CA ILE A 205 -10.31 -15.54 -12.45
C ILE A 205 -11.83 -15.39 -12.25
N TYR A 206 -12.50 -14.92 -13.30
CA TYR A 206 -13.95 -14.82 -13.39
C TYR A 206 -14.42 -15.61 -14.59
N LEU A 207 -15.37 -16.51 -14.37
CA LEU A 207 -15.92 -17.37 -15.42
C LEU A 207 -17.14 -16.69 -16.04
N HIS A 208 -17.05 -16.36 -17.32
CA HIS A 208 -18.13 -15.73 -18.07
C HIS A 208 -18.81 -16.75 -19.00
N PRO A 209 -20.15 -16.91 -18.93
CA PRO A 209 -20.85 -17.91 -19.74
C PRO A 209 -21.02 -17.53 -21.21
N ASP A 210 -20.89 -16.24 -21.57
CA ASP A 210 -21.12 -15.80 -22.94
C ASP A 210 -19.80 -15.63 -23.71
N PRO A 211 -19.67 -16.18 -24.93
CA PRO A 211 -18.46 -16.01 -25.73
C PRO A 211 -18.29 -14.56 -26.22
N PHE A 212 -17.06 -14.09 -26.23
CA PHE A 212 -16.66 -12.86 -26.90
C PHE A 212 -16.96 -12.99 -28.40
N SER A 213 -17.68 -12.02 -28.96
CA SER A 213 -18.12 -12.05 -30.35
C SER A 213 -18.01 -10.67 -31.00
N ILE A 214 -18.20 -10.63 -32.32
CA ILE A 214 -18.32 -9.35 -33.05
C ILE A 214 -19.67 -8.70 -32.72
N GLN A 215 -20.71 -9.50 -32.44
CA GLN A 215 -22.08 -9.04 -32.17
C GLN A 215 -22.22 -8.33 -30.82
N ASN A 216 -21.53 -8.82 -29.78
CA ASN A 216 -21.43 -8.13 -28.48
C ASN A 216 -20.34 -7.05 -28.46
N GLY A 217 -19.68 -6.80 -29.60
CA GLY A 217 -18.71 -5.72 -29.76
C GLY A 217 -17.33 -5.98 -29.14
N LEU A 218 -17.13 -7.14 -28.49
CA LEU A 218 -15.91 -7.48 -27.74
C LEU A 218 -14.77 -7.99 -28.63
N LEU A 219 -15.05 -8.45 -29.85
CA LEU A 219 -14.05 -8.84 -30.86
C LEU A 219 -14.01 -7.87 -32.04
N THR A 220 -12.82 -7.73 -32.62
CA THR A 220 -12.60 -7.11 -33.94
C THR A 220 -13.13 -8.01 -35.06
N PRO A 221 -13.35 -7.49 -36.29
CA PRO A 221 -13.71 -8.31 -37.45
C PRO A 221 -12.71 -9.44 -37.75
N THR A 222 -11.47 -9.32 -37.28
CA THR A 222 -10.41 -10.34 -37.38
C THR A 222 -10.35 -11.26 -36.15
N LEU A 223 -11.42 -11.31 -35.34
CA LEU A 223 -11.55 -12.15 -34.14
C LEU A 223 -10.51 -11.88 -33.03
N LYS A 224 -9.83 -10.73 -33.07
CA LYS A 224 -8.94 -10.28 -31.97
C LYS A 224 -9.73 -9.56 -30.89
N ALA A 225 -9.39 -9.81 -29.63
CA ALA A 225 -9.96 -9.16 -28.45
C ALA A 225 -9.80 -7.64 -28.49
N LYS A 226 -10.91 -6.90 -28.34
CA LYS A 226 -10.87 -5.45 -28.16
C LYS A 226 -10.65 -5.12 -26.68
N ARG A 227 -9.38 -5.07 -26.27
CA ARG A 227 -9.00 -4.91 -24.86
C ARG A 227 -9.64 -3.70 -24.14
N PRO A 228 -9.74 -2.49 -24.73
CA PRO A 228 -10.39 -1.35 -24.06
C PRO A 228 -11.88 -1.60 -23.79
N GLU A 229 -12.59 -2.18 -24.75
CA GLU A 229 -14.01 -2.52 -24.66
C GLU A 229 -14.25 -3.67 -23.69
N LEU A 230 -13.40 -4.71 -23.70
CA LEU A 230 -13.41 -5.80 -22.73
C LEU A 230 -13.15 -5.29 -21.31
N ARG A 231 -12.16 -4.40 -21.12
CA ARG A 231 -11.90 -3.77 -19.83
C ARG A 231 -13.12 -3.00 -19.35
N LYS A 232 -13.75 -2.21 -20.23
CA LYS A 232 -14.96 -1.44 -19.87
C LYS A 232 -16.15 -2.34 -19.54
N TYR A 233 -16.34 -3.43 -20.29
CA TYR A 233 -17.43 -4.36 -20.11
C TYR A 233 -17.31 -5.18 -18.82
N PHE A 234 -16.10 -5.65 -18.51
CA PHE A 234 -15.81 -6.46 -17.32
C PHE A 234 -15.23 -5.66 -16.16
N HIS A 235 -15.35 -4.33 -16.16
CA HIS A 235 -14.79 -3.49 -15.12
C HIS A 235 -15.20 -3.92 -13.70
N PRO A 236 -16.49 -4.21 -13.41
CA PRO A 236 -16.90 -4.66 -12.08
C PRO A 236 -16.22 -5.98 -11.66
N GLN A 237 -16.15 -6.95 -12.57
CA GLN A 237 -15.58 -8.27 -12.29
C GLN A 237 -14.06 -8.22 -12.16
N ILE A 238 -13.41 -7.36 -12.94
CA ILE A 238 -11.98 -7.11 -12.84
C ILE A 238 -11.65 -6.50 -11.48
N ASP A 239 -12.43 -5.53 -11.02
CA ASP A 239 -12.24 -4.89 -9.73
C ASP A 239 -12.50 -5.85 -8.56
N ASP A 240 -13.51 -6.74 -8.68
CA ASP A 240 -13.78 -7.80 -7.69
C ASP A 240 -12.61 -8.81 -7.57
N MET A 241 -12.02 -9.19 -8.70
CA MET A 241 -10.91 -10.14 -8.77
C MET A 241 -9.57 -9.55 -8.40
N ILE A 242 -9.34 -8.27 -8.74
CA ILE A 242 -8.13 -7.56 -8.35
C ILE A 242 -8.28 -7.39 -6.85
N PRO A 243 -7.44 -8.05 -6.04
CA PRO A 243 -7.49 -7.82 -4.62
C PRO A 243 -7.03 -6.38 -4.40
N PHE A 244 -7.97 -5.48 -4.08
CA PHE A 244 -7.72 -4.53 -3.00
C PHE A 244 -7.20 -5.39 -1.85
N ILE A 245 -5.95 -5.15 -1.45
CA ILE A 245 -5.15 -6.00 -0.56
C ILE A 245 -6.04 -6.72 0.48
N LYS A 246 -6.48 -7.92 0.12
CA LYS A 246 -6.98 -8.97 1.01
C LYS A 246 -5.82 -9.95 1.11
N VAL A 247 -5.02 -9.79 2.16
CA VAL A 247 -4.11 -10.83 2.61
C VAL A 247 -4.80 -11.54 3.76
N LEU A 248 -5.34 -12.72 3.46
CA LEU A 248 -5.66 -13.75 4.43
C LEU A 248 -4.69 -14.91 4.15
N ASN A 249 -3.58 -14.95 4.90
CA ASN A 249 -3.14 -16.15 5.60
C ASN A 249 -1.99 -15.83 6.57
N LEU A 250 -2.30 -16.05 7.84
CA LEU A 250 -1.48 -16.16 9.07
C LEU A 250 0.03 -15.87 8.98
N ASP A 251 0.42 -14.70 9.48
CA ASP A 251 1.29 -14.55 10.66
C ASP A 251 1.18 -13.09 11.15
N LEU A 252 1.04 -12.89 12.47
CA LEU A 252 0.86 -11.58 13.11
C LEU A 252 1.91 -10.58 12.60
N HIS A 253 1.55 -9.55 11.83
CA HIS A 253 2.18 -8.21 11.75
C HIS A 253 1.28 -7.25 10.95
N LEU A 254 0.82 -6.18 11.61
CA LEU A 254 0.12 -4.97 11.11
C LEU A 254 -1.11 -5.14 10.18
N MET A 255 -2.30 -4.92 10.75
CA MET A 255 -3.54 -4.65 10.01
C MET A 255 -3.54 -3.19 9.53
N PHE A 256 -3.88 -2.94 8.27
CA PHE A 256 -4.32 -1.62 7.77
C PHE A 256 -5.72 -1.80 7.18
N ALA A 257 -6.66 -0.94 7.57
CA ALA A 257 -8.00 -0.86 6.99
C ALA A 257 -8.05 0.36 6.06
N VAL A 258 -8.32 0.15 4.77
CA VAL A 258 -8.68 1.22 3.82
C VAL A 258 -10.02 0.84 3.21
N ILE A 259 -10.88 1.83 3.18
CA ILE A 259 -12.29 1.80 2.83
C ILE A 259 -12.40 2.39 1.42
N ASP A 260 -13.04 1.66 0.50
CA ASP A 260 -13.30 2.09 -0.87
C ASP A 260 -14.63 2.86 -0.97
N GLU A 261 -14.59 3.99 -1.69
CA GLU A 261 -15.73 4.80 -2.12
C GLU A 261 -16.07 4.40 -3.55
N ASP A 262 -17.27 3.86 -3.79
CA ASP A 262 -18.09 4.14 -4.97
C ASP A 262 -19.39 3.32 -4.90
N GLN A 263 -20.41 3.91 -4.28
CA GLN A 263 -21.81 3.62 -4.57
C GLN A 263 -22.55 4.94 -4.81
N GLU A 264 -22.57 5.37 -6.06
CA GLU A 264 -23.67 6.18 -6.58
C GLU A 264 -24.85 5.23 -6.87
N ASP A 265 -25.83 5.20 -5.97
CA ASP A 265 -27.26 5.06 -6.31
C ASP A 265 -28.11 5.13 -5.03
N ILE A 266 -28.33 6.35 -4.54
CA ILE A 266 -29.47 6.67 -3.67
C ILE A 266 -30.49 7.40 -4.56
N PRO A 267 -31.76 6.97 -4.63
CA PRO A 267 -32.72 7.56 -5.56
C PRO A 267 -32.99 9.01 -5.18
N PHE A 268 -32.56 9.94 -6.05
CA PHE A 268 -33.00 11.32 -6.05
C PHE A 268 -34.52 11.36 -6.26
N ILE A 269 -35.27 11.39 -5.15
CA ILE A 269 -36.67 11.83 -5.16
C ILE A 269 -36.64 13.35 -5.39
N LEU A 270 -36.90 13.76 -6.63
CA LEU A 270 -37.17 15.13 -7.03
C LEU A 270 -38.39 15.67 -6.27
N PHE A 271 -38.17 16.25 -5.09
CA PHE A 271 -39.10 17.23 -4.53
C PHE A 271 -38.84 18.58 -5.18
N SER A 272 -39.64 18.88 -6.21
CA SER A 272 -39.89 20.25 -6.64
C SER A 272 -40.49 21.03 -5.47
N THR A 273 -39.68 21.77 -4.73
CA THR A 273 -40.14 23.00 -4.06
C THR A 273 -39.06 24.08 -4.16
N ASN A 274 -39.45 25.23 -4.69
CA ASN A 274 -38.66 26.46 -4.75
C ASN A 274 -38.35 27.00 -3.34
N ARG A 275 -37.32 26.47 -2.66
CA ARG A 275 -36.61 27.16 -1.57
C ARG A 275 -35.13 26.79 -1.60
N LYS A 276 -34.26 27.78 -1.85
CA LYS A 276 -32.84 27.68 -1.53
C LYS A 276 -32.71 27.56 -0.01
N MET A 277 -32.29 26.40 0.49
CA MET A 277 -31.80 26.28 1.87
C MET A 277 -30.32 26.72 1.91
N PRO A 278 -29.89 27.46 2.95
CA PRO A 278 -28.49 27.84 3.13
C PRO A 278 -27.61 26.62 3.40
N GLN A 279 -26.38 26.65 2.90
CA GLN A 279 -25.38 25.56 2.96
C GLN A 279 -25.00 25.14 4.40
N SER A 280 -25.35 25.94 5.41
CA SER A 280 -25.19 25.63 6.83
C SER A 280 -26.06 24.46 7.31
N ASP A 281 -27.23 24.25 6.70
CA ASP A 281 -28.23 23.31 7.23
C ASP A 281 -27.90 21.83 6.86
N LEU A 282 -26.91 21.61 5.99
CA LEU A 282 -26.45 20.27 5.60
C LEU A 282 -25.38 19.69 6.55
N TRP A 283 -24.72 20.52 7.36
CA TRP A 283 -23.61 20.10 8.22
C TRP A 283 -24.07 19.57 9.59
N ASP A 284 -25.28 19.92 10.01
CA ASP A 284 -25.88 19.51 11.28
C ASP A 284 -26.59 18.14 11.24
N VAL A 285 -26.25 17.30 10.25
CA VAL A 285 -26.86 15.98 10.06
C VAL A 285 -26.00 14.89 10.68
N VAL A 286 -26.64 13.91 11.33
CA VAL A 286 -26.00 12.68 11.80
C VAL A 286 -25.58 11.85 10.58
N ILE A 287 -24.31 11.45 10.52
CA ILE A 287 -23.77 10.61 9.45
C ILE A 287 -23.84 9.14 9.88
N LYS A 288 -24.31 8.27 8.99
CA LYS A 288 -24.16 6.81 9.16
C LYS A 288 -22.97 6.34 8.35
N CYS A 289 -22.02 5.69 9.01
CA CYS A 289 -20.79 5.26 8.36
C CYS A 289 -20.23 3.99 9.00
N ARG A 290 -19.26 3.36 8.34
CA ARG A 290 -18.58 2.18 8.89
C ARG A 290 -17.54 2.57 9.93
N ALA A 291 -17.43 1.77 10.98
CA ALA A 291 -16.35 1.85 11.96
C ALA A 291 -15.98 0.46 12.48
N ALA A 292 -14.72 0.28 12.87
CA ALA A 292 -14.27 -0.90 13.60
C ALA A 292 -14.46 -0.66 15.10
N VAL A 293 -15.50 -1.28 15.67
CA VAL A 293 -15.90 -1.12 17.06
C VAL A 293 -15.26 -2.19 17.93
N ALA A 294 -14.62 -1.76 19.01
CA ALA A 294 -14.17 -2.64 20.08
C ALA A 294 -15.30 -2.75 21.11
N TRP A 295 -16.08 -3.84 21.07
CA TRP A 295 -17.19 -4.03 22.00
C TRP A 295 -16.74 -4.39 23.41
N GLU A 296 -15.70 -5.22 23.53
CA GLU A 296 -15.16 -5.73 24.77
C GLU A 296 -13.64 -5.89 24.63
N ALA A 297 -12.92 -5.83 25.75
CA ALA A 297 -11.50 -6.15 25.78
C ALA A 297 -11.22 -7.61 25.35
N ALA A 298 -10.08 -7.82 24.72
CA ALA A 298 -9.56 -9.07 24.18
C ALA A 298 -10.50 -9.76 23.17
N LYS A 299 -11.44 -9.03 22.57
CA LYS A 299 -12.29 -9.50 21.47
C LYS A 299 -11.85 -8.87 20.14
N PRO A 300 -12.04 -9.57 18.99
CA PRO A 300 -11.85 -8.95 17.69
C PRO A 300 -12.74 -7.72 17.52
N LEU A 301 -12.24 -6.72 16.80
CA LEU A 301 -13.05 -5.60 16.35
C LEU A 301 -14.17 -6.10 15.42
N SER A 302 -15.36 -5.53 15.53
CA SER A 302 -16.43 -5.76 14.55
C SER A 302 -16.62 -4.53 13.67
N ILE A 303 -16.90 -4.75 12.38
CA ILE A 303 -17.24 -3.67 11.45
C ILE A 303 -18.73 -3.41 11.60
N GLU A 304 -19.07 -2.27 12.21
CA GLU A 304 -20.45 -1.84 12.45
C GLU A 304 -20.79 -0.64 11.57
N THR A 305 -22.08 -0.43 11.32
CA THR A 305 -22.58 0.87 10.86
C THR A 305 -22.95 1.72 12.07
N ILE A 306 -22.17 2.77 12.33
CA ILE A 306 -22.36 3.67 13.47
C ILE A 306 -23.01 4.98 13.04
N GLU A 307 -23.56 5.70 14.01
CA GLU A 307 -24.08 7.05 13.89
C GLU A 307 -23.05 8.03 14.47
N VAL A 308 -22.62 9.00 13.64
CA VAL A 308 -21.67 10.05 13.99
C VAL A 308 -22.39 11.39 14.04
N GLU A 309 -22.54 11.95 15.24
CA GLU A 309 -23.17 13.25 15.47
C GLU A 309 -22.40 14.39 14.77
N PRO A 310 -23.08 15.51 14.43
CA PRO A 310 -22.40 16.71 13.96
C PRO A 310 -21.46 17.31 15.02
N PRO A 311 -20.41 18.03 14.61
CA PRO A 311 -19.49 18.67 15.54
C PRO A 311 -20.17 19.81 16.30
N LYS A 312 -20.00 19.86 17.63
CA LYS A 312 -20.45 20.99 18.46
C LYS A 312 -19.39 22.08 18.53
N ALA A 313 -19.64 23.13 19.32
CA ALA A 313 -18.72 24.26 19.47
C ALA A 313 -17.28 23.82 19.77
N GLY A 314 -16.32 24.31 18.97
CA GLY A 314 -14.89 23.95 19.10
C GLY A 314 -14.51 22.54 18.63
N GLU A 315 -15.39 21.85 17.90
CA GLU A 315 -15.17 20.50 17.38
C GLU A 315 -15.12 20.48 15.85
N VAL A 316 -14.46 19.46 15.31
CA VAL A 316 -14.24 19.28 13.87
C VAL A 316 -14.62 17.86 13.51
N ARG A 317 -15.48 17.68 12.51
CA ARG A 317 -15.78 16.37 11.93
C ARG A 317 -14.89 16.13 10.72
N ILE A 318 -14.18 15.02 10.74
CA ILE A 318 -13.16 14.67 9.75
C ILE A 318 -13.59 13.37 9.06
N ARG A 319 -13.54 13.38 7.74
CA ARG A 319 -13.59 12.17 6.92
C ARG A 319 -12.20 11.53 6.88
N ILE A 320 -12.06 10.34 7.45
CA ILE A 320 -10.78 9.61 7.50
C ILE A 320 -10.59 8.81 6.22
N TYR A 321 -9.48 9.08 5.54
CA TYR A 321 -9.11 8.39 4.30
C TYR A 321 -8.08 7.27 4.55
N ALA A 322 -7.21 7.47 5.54
CA ALA A 322 -6.22 6.47 5.93
C ALA A 322 -6.02 6.49 7.43
N THR A 323 -5.87 5.30 8.01
CA THR A 323 -5.50 5.12 9.41
C THR A 323 -4.41 4.07 9.56
N GLY A 324 -3.39 4.38 10.37
CA GLY A 324 -2.42 3.42 10.87
C GLY A 324 -2.97 2.63 12.05
N VAL A 325 -2.40 1.45 12.28
CA VAL A 325 -2.68 0.61 13.47
C VAL A 325 -1.37 0.42 14.21
N CYS A 326 -1.37 0.74 15.50
CA CYS A 326 -0.17 0.72 16.33
C CYS A 326 -0.38 -0.13 17.58
N HIS A 327 0.72 -0.45 18.27
CA HIS A 327 0.71 -1.24 19.50
C HIS A 327 -0.15 -0.59 20.59
N THR A 328 -0.29 0.74 20.61
CA THR A 328 -1.17 1.44 21.56
C THR A 328 -2.64 1.02 21.41
N ASP A 329 -3.11 0.85 20.18
CA ASP A 329 -4.47 0.38 19.91
C ASP A 329 -4.64 -1.08 20.38
N ALA A 330 -3.65 -1.93 20.07
CA ALA A 330 -3.64 -3.33 20.49
C ALA A 330 -3.60 -3.48 22.02
N TYR A 331 -2.75 -2.71 22.70
CA TYR A 331 -2.61 -2.73 24.16
C TYR A 331 -3.92 -2.39 24.88
N THR A 332 -4.64 -1.39 24.34
CA THR A 332 -5.98 -1.05 24.83
C THR A 332 -6.95 -2.18 24.53
N LEU A 333 -6.99 -2.66 23.27
CA LEU A 333 -7.87 -3.73 22.84
C LEU A 333 -7.68 -5.01 23.66
N GLU A 334 -6.45 -5.37 24.04
CA GLU A 334 -6.12 -6.53 24.88
C GLU A 334 -6.57 -6.38 26.35
N GLY A 335 -6.99 -5.17 26.76
CA GLY A 335 -7.46 -4.88 28.12
C GLY A 335 -6.34 -4.59 29.11
N HIS A 336 -5.14 -4.26 28.62
CA HIS A 336 -4.00 -3.92 29.48
C HIS A 336 -3.96 -2.44 29.86
N ASP A 337 -4.64 -1.57 29.10
CA ASP A 337 -4.75 -0.14 29.41
C ASP A 337 -5.71 0.11 30.60
N PRO A 338 -5.24 0.68 31.74
CA PRO A 338 -6.11 1.03 32.86
C PRO A 338 -7.10 2.16 32.53
N GLU A 339 -6.87 2.94 31.48
CA GLU A 339 -7.80 3.96 30.96
C GLU A 339 -8.72 3.41 29.85
N GLY A 340 -8.57 2.13 29.48
CA GLY A 340 -9.34 1.49 28.43
C GLY A 340 -10.85 1.47 28.74
N LEU A 341 -11.65 2.04 27.84
CA LEU A 341 -13.12 2.06 27.92
C LEU A 341 -13.72 1.31 26.74
N PHE A 342 -14.76 0.53 27.03
CA PHE A 342 -15.51 -0.26 26.05
C PHE A 342 -17.02 -0.07 26.26
N PRO A 343 -17.84 -0.05 25.20
CA PRO A 343 -17.44 -0.17 23.80
C PRO A 343 -16.83 1.13 23.25
N SER A 344 -15.84 1.05 22.37
CA SER A 344 -15.14 2.23 21.83
C SER A 344 -14.75 2.08 20.36
N VAL A 345 -14.51 3.22 19.70
CA VAL A 345 -13.88 3.28 18.39
C VAL A 345 -12.41 3.65 18.61
N LEU A 346 -11.50 2.71 18.35
CA LEU A 346 -10.05 2.89 18.53
C LEU A 346 -9.42 3.71 17.37
N GLY A 347 -8.10 3.75 17.31
CA GLY A 347 -7.34 4.43 16.24
C GLY A 347 -6.91 5.84 16.61
N HIS A 348 -5.63 6.13 16.38
CA HIS A 348 -5.02 7.43 16.68
C HIS A 348 -3.99 7.90 15.65
N GLU A 349 -3.86 7.19 14.53
CA GLU A 349 -2.93 7.51 13.44
C GLU A 349 -3.71 7.79 12.15
N GLY A 350 -4.46 8.88 12.09
CA GLY A 350 -5.35 9.19 10.96
C GLY A 350 -4.82 10.28 10.03
N ALA A 351 -5.25 10.26 8.77
CA ALA A 351 -5.23 11.41 7.88
C ALA A 351 -6.55 11.50 7.12
N GLY A 352 -7.06 12.72 6.95
CA GLY A 352 -8.38 12.93 6.40
C GLY A 352 -8.63 14.35 5.90
N ILE A 353 -9.88 14.59 5.53
CA ILE A 353 -10.38 15.89 5.07
C ILE A 353 -11.46 16.36 6.05
N VAL A 354 -11.42 17.63 6.42
CA VAL A 354 -12.48 18.25 7.23
C VAL A 354 -13.78 18.22 6.43
N GLU A 355 -14.80 17.58 6.99
CA GLU A 355 -16.15 17.54 6.42
C GLU A 355 -16.98 18.74 6.89
N SER A 356 -17.01 18.96 8.21
CA SER A 356 -17.72 20.09 8.82
C SER A 356 -17.02 20.55 10.10
N ILE A 357 -17.35 21.77 10.53
CA ILE A 357 -16.81 22.41 11.73
C ILE A 357 -17.96 22.89 12.61
N GLY A 358 -17.78 22.81 13.92
CA GLY A 358 -18.73 23.36 14.87
C GLY A 358 -18.52 24.86 15.13
N GLU A 359 -19.40 25.45 15.93
CA GLU A 359 -19.37 26.87 16.27
C GLU A 359 -18.02 27.30 16.86
N GLY A 360 -17.49 28.43 16.40
CA GLY A 360 -16.28 29.05 16.95
C GLY A 360 -14.95 28.46 16.45
N VAL A 361 -14.98 27.40 15.63
CA VAL A 361 -13.78 26.86 14.98
C VAL A 361 -13.25 27.85 13.94
N THR A 362 -11.95 28.11 13.99
CA THR A 362 -11.27 29.05 13.08
C THR A 362 -9.94 28.51 12.54
N ALA A 363 -9.38 27.46 13.14
CA ALA A 363 -8.09 26.89 12.74
C ALA A 363 -8.14 26.11 11.41
N VAL A 364 -9.31 25.59 11.05
CA VAL A 364 -9.56 24.79 9.85
C VAL A 364 -10.95 25.06 9.28
N GLN A 365 -11.17 24.68 8.02
CA GLN A 365 -12.46 24.78 7.33
C GLN A 365 -12.77 23.50 6.52
N PRO A 366 -14.03 23.26 6.14
CA PRO A 366 -14.38 22.16 5.23
C PRO A 366 -13.50 22.12 3.98
N GLY A 367 -13.03 20.93 3.62
CA GLY A 367 -12.10 20.69 2.52
C GLY A 367 -10.62 20.75 2.90
N ASP A 368 -10.26 21.21 4.10
CA ASP A 368 -8.87 21.19 4.55
C ASP A 368 -8.37 19.77 4.82
N HIS A 369 -7.14 19.48 4.41
CA HIS A 369 -6.47 18.21 4.71
C HIS A 369 -5.85 18.28 6.10
N VAL A 370 -6.06 17.24 6.91
CA VAL A 370 -5.74 17.27 8.33
C VAL A 370 -5.24 15.94 8.88
N ILE A 371 -4.48 16.01 9.97
CA ILE A 371 -4.11 14.89 10.83
C ILE A 371 -4.70 15.16 12.23
N PRO A 372 -5.62 14.31 12.74
CA PRO A 372 -6.03 14.37 14.13
C PRO A 372 -4.90 13.88 15.06
N LEU A 373 -4.68 14.58 16.17
CA LEU A 373 -3.58 14.37 17.10
C LEU A 373 -4.09 14.10 18.52
N TYR A 374 -3.53 13.08 19.15
CA TYR A 374 -3.83 12.73 20.54
C TYR A 374 -3.17 13.68 21.55
N ILE A 375 -2.16 14.46 21.17
CA ILE A 375 -1.66 15.58 21.99
C ILE A 375 -2.26 16.88 21.45
N PRO A 376 -3.22 17.50 22.18
CA PRO A 376 -3.78 18.77 21.75
C PRO A 376 -2.77 19.91 21.90
N GLN A 377 -2.96 21.01 21.18
CA GLN A 377 -2.16 22.23 21.30
C GLN A 377 -3.07 23.46 21.34
N CYS A 378 -3.44 23.88 22.55
CA CYS A 378 -4.40 24.99 22.73
C CYS A 378 -3.77 26.40 22.74
N TYR A 379 -2.43 26.52 22.77
CA TYR A 379 -1.66 27.78 22.83
C TYR A 379 -1.93 28.72 24.02
N GLU A 380 -2.92 28.44 24.87
CA GLU A 380 -3.33 29.36 25.94
C GLU A 380 -3.02 28.87 27.35
N CYS A 381 -2.97 27.55 27.55
CA CYS A 381 -2.71 26.98 28.87
C CYS A 381 -1.25 27.18 29.31
N LYS A 382 -0.98 27.05 30.61
CA LYS A 382 0.37 27.23 31.18
C LYS A 382 1.44 26.33 30.54
N PHE A 383 1.05 25.15 30.05
CA PHE A 383 1.95 24.20 29.40
C PHE A 383 2.29 24.67 27.98
N CYS A 384 1.29 24.99 27.14
CA CYS A 384 1.52 25.48 25.78
C CYS A 384 2.24 26.84 25.73
N LYS A 385 2.09 27.69 26.76
CA LYS A 385 2.83 28.95 26.89
C LYS A 385 4.28 28.77 27.33
N SER A 386 4.65 27.57 27.78
CA SER A 386 6.01 27.24 28.20
C SER A 386 6.76 26.56 27.07
N GLU A 387 7.97 27.04 26.75
CA GLU A 387 8.85 26.41 25.75
C GLU A 387 9.47 25.07 26.22
N LYS A 388 9.11 24.61 27.43
CA LYS A 388 9.71 23.43 28.07
C LYS A 388 8.94 22.13 27.85
N THR A 389 7.77 22.18 27.20
CA THR A 389 6.90 21.00 27.05
C THR A 389 5.89 21.17 25.92
N ASN A 390 5.47 20.04 25.34
CA ASN A 390 4.36 19.94 24.40
C ASN A 390 3.09 19.33 25.03
N VAL A 391 3.09 18.99 26.33
CA VAL A 391 1.99 18.26 26.98
C VAL A 391 0.88 19.22 27.42
N CYS A 392 -0.03 19.54 26.50
CA CYS A 392 -1.20 20.34 26.78
C CYS A 392 -2.20 19.60 27.69
N SER A 393 -2.72 20.30 28.70
CA SER A 393 -3.68 19.72 29.66
C SER A 393 -5.13 20.14 29.43
N LYS A 394 -5.44 20.88 28.35
CA LYS A 394 -6.73 21.57 28.17
C LYS A 394 -7.93 20.61 28.19
N ILE A 395 -7.82 19.46 27.50
CA ILE A 395 -8.91 18.48 27.34
C ILE A 395 -8.59 17.09 27.90
N ARG A 396 -7.43 16.92 28.57
CA ARG A 396 -6.96 15.60 29.02
C ARG A 396 -7.97 14.86 29.90
N ALA A 397 -8.70 15.60 30.74
CA ALA A 397 -9.67 15.04 31.68
C ALA A 397 -10.91 14.42 31.01
N THR A 398 -11.35 14.96 29.87
CA THR A 398 -12.46 14.40 29.08
C THR A 398 -11.95 13.37 28.08
N GLN A 399 -10.82 13.65 27.45
CA GLN A 399 -10.15 12.75 26.51
C GLN A 399 -9.84 11.38 27.13
N GLY A 400 -9.35 11.34 28.38
CA GLY A 400 -9.12 10.09 29.12
C GLY A 400 -10.39 9.36 29.57
N LYS A 401 -11.55 10.00 29.46
CA LYS A 401 -12.86 9.39 29.72
C LYS A 401 -13.58 9.00 28.43
N GLY A 402 -12.90 9.09 27.29
CA GLY A 402 -13.45 8.77 25.98
C GLY A 402 -14.61 9.66 25.55
N VAL A 403 -14.60 10.93 25.95
CA VAL A 403 -15.65 11.91 25.62
C VAL A 403 -15.07 13.26 25.17
N MET A 404 -15.88 14.02 24.45
CA MET A 404 -15.57 15.37 23.98
C MET A 404 -15.47 16.38 25.14
N PRO A 405 -14.97 17.62 24.91
CA PRO A 405 -14.83 18.62 25.96
C PRO A 405 -16.13 18.97 26.72
N ASP A 406 -17.30 18.72 26.12
CA ASP A 406 -18.61 18.89 26.76
C ASP A 406 -19.04 17.69 27.65
N GLY A 407 -18.23 16.63 27.71
CA GLY A 407 -18.50 15.43 28.50
C GLY A 407 -19.37 14.39 27.80
N THR A 408 -19.67 14.55 26.51
CA THR A 408 -20.50 13.62 25.72
C THR A 408 -19.71 12.94 24.60
N SER A 409 -20.17 11.78 24.12
CA SER A 409 -19.63 11.16 22.91
C SER A 409 -20.33 11.70 21.65
N ARG A 410 -19.75 11.40 20.49
CA ARG A 410 -20.31 11.68 19.16
C ARG A 410 -20.67 10.40 18.40
N PHE A 411 -20.46 9.24 19.02
CA PHE A 411 -20.64 7.94 18.39
C PHE A 411 -21.73 7.16 19.10
N SER A 412 -22.64 6.60 18.30
CA SER A 412 -23.60 5.59 18.75
C SER A 412 -23.72 4.43 17.76
N CYS A 413 -24.09 3.26 18.26
CA CYS A 413 -24.44 2.09 17.46
C CYS A 413 -25.68 1.46 18.07
N ASP A 414 -26.77 1.39 17.30
CA ASP A 414 -28.09 0.89 17.75
C ASP A 414 -28.54 1.50 19.09
N GLY A 415 -28.38 2.81 19.24
CA GLY A 415 -28.75 3.56 20.45
C GLY A 415 -27.81 3.37 21.65
N LYS A 416 -26.73 2.57 21.53
CA LYS A 416 -25.66 2.49 22.54
C LYS A 416 -24.58 3.50 22.24
N VAL A 417 -24.13 4.22 23.26
CA VAL A 417 -22.99 5.14 23.15
C VAL A 417 -21.70 4.34 22.96
N LEU A 418 -20.86 4.74 22.01
CA LEU A 418 -19.49 4.28 21.86
C LEU A 418 -18.53 5.36 22.37
N TYR A 419 -17.51 4.99 23.12
CA TYR A 419 -16.50 5.93 23.60
C TYR A 419 -15.50 6.30 22.51
N HIS A 420 -15.01 7.54 22.60
CA HIS A 420 -13.84 7.99 21.87
C HIS A 420 -12.56 7.36 22.45
N PHE A 421 -11.54 7.24 21.62
CA PHE A 421 -10.23 6.75 22.00
C PHE A 421 -9.17 7.80 21.65
N MET A 422 -8.34 8.15 22.65
CA MET A 422 -7.26 9.13 22.52
C MET A 422 -7.68 10.50 21.93
N GLY A 423 -8.99 10.81 21.90
CA GLY A 423 -9.52 12.02 21.28
C GLY A 423 -9.42 12.04 19.75
N THR A 424 -9.25 10.88 19.12
CA THR A 424 -9.00 10.73 17.68
C THR A 424 -9.96 9.75 17.01
N SER A 425 -10.12 8.54 17.55
CA SER A 425 -11.03 7.49 17.05
C SER A 425 -11.01 7.28 15.53
N THR A 426 -9.83 7.05 14.96
CA THR A 426 -9.61 7.02 13.52
C THR A 426 -10.01 5.71 12.84
N PHE A 427 -10.44 4.69 13.59
CA PHE A 427 -11.03 3.46 13.02
C PHE A 427 -12.51 3.65 12.63
N SER A 428 -12.83 4.78 12.01
CA SER A 428 -14.14 5.14 11.51
C SER A 428 -13.99 5.98 10.24
N GLU A 429 -14.89 5.82 9.26
CA GLU A 429 -14.92 6.66 8.06
C GLU A 429 -15.08 8.15 8.40
N PHE A 430 -15.82 8.46 9.47
CA PHE A 430 -15.96 9.81 10.01
C PHE A 430 -15.69 9.83 11.51
N THR A 431 -14.91 10.80 11.97
CA THR A 431 -14.64 11.03 13.39
C THR A 431 -14.87 12.49 13.76
N VAL A 432 -15.12 12.75 15.04
CA VAL A 432 -15.24 14.11 15.57
C VAL A 432 -14.15 14.32 16.62
N VAL A 433 -13.37 15.37 16.45
CA VAL A 433 -12.24 15.69 17.34
C VAL A 433 -12.32 17.14 17.80
N ALA A 434 -11.60 17.47 18.88
CA ALA A 434 -11.49 18.86 19.31
C ALA A 434 -10.63 19.65 18.32
N GLU A 435 -10.96 20.91 18.02
CA GLU A 435 -10.22 21.77 17.09
C GLU A 435 -8.71 21.84 17.44
N ILE A 436 -8.40 21.94 18.73
CA ILE A 436 -7.03 22.01 19.25
C ILE A 436 -6.24 20.70 19.06
N SER A 437 -6.88 19.63 18.59
CA SER A 437 -6.29 18.34 18.25
C SER A 437 -6.20 18.13 16.73
N VAL A 438 -6.35 19.18 15.92
CA VAL A 438 -6.29 19.08 14.45
C VAL A 438 -5.06 19.81 13.94
N ALA A 439 -4.20 19.10 13.20
CA ALA A 439 -3.11 19.69 12.45
C ALA A 439 -3.48 19.78 10.97
N LYS A 440 -3.61 21.01 10.45
CA LYS A 440 -3.75 21.26 9.01
C LYS A 440 -2.44 20.92 8.29
N ILE A 441 -2.55 20.21 7.18
CA ILE A 441 -1.41 19.77 6.37
C ILE A 441 -1.54 20.22 4.91
N GLU A 442 -0.47 20.03 4.14
CA GLU A 442 -0.44 20.32 2.71
C GLU A 442 -1.42 19.42 1.94
N ALA A 443 -2.20 20.00 1.02
CA ALA A 443 -3.27 19.28 0.33
C ALA A 443 -2.74 18.16 -0.58
N LEU A 444 -1.52 18.32 -1.11
CA LEU A 444 -0.88 17.32 -1.97
C LEU A 444 -0.21 16.17 -1.18
N ALA A 445 -0.21 16.22 0.15
CA ALA A 445 0.39 15.16 0.95
C ALA A 445 -0.41 13.85 0.84
N PRO A 446 0.23 12.71 0.52
CA PRO A 446 -0.47 11.43 0.38
C PRO A 446 -0.96 10.93 1.74
N MET A 447 -2.28 10.90 1.94
CA MET A 447 -2.93 10.58 3.24
C MET A 447 -2.55 9.19 3.75
N ASP A 448 -2.39 8.22 2.84
CA ASP A 448 -1.97 6.85 3.15
C ASP A 448 -0.51 6.74 3.62
N LYS A 449 0.25 7.84 3.59
CA LYS A 449 1.62 7.93 4.15
C LYS A 449 1.66 8.83 5.38
N VAL A 450 1.06 10.01 5.29
CA VAL A 450 1.20 11.03 6.34
C VAL A 450 0.37 10.75 7.59
N CYS A 451 -0.59 9.83 7.54
CA CYS A 451 -1.30 9.34 8.74
C CYS A 451 -0.35 8.86 9.85
N LEU A 452 0.81 8.29 9.47
CA LEU A 452 1.84 7.82 10.41
C LEU A 452 2.57 8.95 11.17
N LEU A 453 2.46 10.20 10.71
CA LEU A 453 3.00 11.36 11.40
C LEU A 453 2.19 11.71 12.66
N GLY A 454 1.01 11.11 12.84
CA GLY A 454 0.17 11.26 14.03
C GLY A 454 0.65 10.49 15.27
N CYS A 455 1.67 9.62 15.16
CA CYS A 455 2.22 8.89 16.30
C CYS A 455 3.70 8.51 16.17
N GLY A 456 4.00 7.28 15.72
CA GLY A 456 5.31 6.64 15.95
C GLY A 456 6.49 7.34 15.28
N ILE A 457 6.30 7.87 14.05
CA ILE A 457 7.37 8.56 13.32
C ILE A 457 7.76 9.86 14.01
N SER A 458 6.78 10.73 14.30
CA SER A 458 7.02 12.01 14.97
C SER A 458 7.62 11.82 16.36
N THR A 459 7.15 10.80 17.08
CA THR A 459 7.65 10.46 18.41
C THR A 459 9.13 10.07 18.39
N GLY A 460 9.53 9.09 17.56
CA GLY A 460 10.93 8.67 17.52
C GLY A 460 11.86 9.73 16.96
N TYR A 461 11.45 10.41 15.89
CA TYR A 461 12.24 11.48 15.27
C TYR A 461 12.45 12.66 16.22
N GLY A 462 11.38 13.12 16.88
CA GLY A 462 11.44 14.19 17.86
C GLY A 462 12.16 13.79 19.15
N ALA A 463 12.09 12.53 19.58
CA ALA A 463 12.82 12.09 20.77
C ALA A 463 14.33 12.29 20.60
N ALA A 464 14.87 12.02 19.40
CA ALA A 464 16.27 12.30 19.09
C ALA A 464 16.59 13.80 19.01
N LEU A 465 15.77 14.58 18.27
CA LEU A 465 16.09 15.97 17.95
C LEU A 465 15.67 16.99 19.02
N ASN A 466 14.51 16.81 19.63
CA ASN A 466 13.90 17.74 20.58
C ASN A 466 14.24 17.39 22.03
N THR A 467 14.05 16.11 22.40
CA THR A 467 14.16 15.66 23.79
C THR A 467 15.61 15.34 24.20
N ALA A 468 16.27 14.50 23.41
CA ALA A 468 17.68 14.16 23.63
C ALA A 468 18.61 15.26 23.14
N LYS A 469 18.27 15.91 22.01
CA LYS A 469 19.09 16.92 21.33
C LYS A 469 20.45 16.39 20.93
N VAL A 470 20.44 15.21 20.29
CA VAL A 470 21.65 14.51 19.83
C VAL A 470 22.57 15.47 19.08
N GLU A 471 23.86 15.48 19.42
CA GLU A 471 24.87 16.28 18.72
C GLU A 471 25.52 15.51 17.56
N PRO A 472 26.08 16.23 16.57
CA PRO A 472 26.94 15.62 15.57
C PRO A 472 28.13 14.89 16.21
N GLY A 473 28.43 13.68 15.73
CA GLY A 473 29.52 12.86 16.22
C GLY A 473 29.16 11.92 17.37
N SER A 474 27.98 12.06 17.99
CA SER A 474 27.57 11.24 19.13
C SER A 474 27.36 9.76 18.78
N THR A 475 27.47 8.93 19.81
CA THR A 475 27.19 7.49 19.81
C THR A 475 25.81 7.24 20.41
N CYS A 476 24.96 6.50 19.69
CA CYS A 476 23.57 6.26 20.05
C CYS A 476 23.26 4.77 20.13
N ALA A 477 22.45 4.33 21.11
CA ALA A 477 21.88 2.99 21.14
C ALA A 477 20.35 3.05 21.20
N ILE A 478 19.70 2.20 20.41
CA ILE A 478 18.25 2.18 20.25
C ILE A 478 17.75 0.79 20.63
N PHE A 479 17.07 0.69 21.77
CA PHE A 479 16.48 -0.55 22.27
C PHE A 479 15.08 -0.69 21.67
N GLY A 480 14.89 -1.69 20.81
CA GLY A 480 13.67 -1.96 20.05
C GLY A 480 13.69 -1.31 18.67
N LEU A 481 13.65 -2.13 17.61
CA LEU A 481 13.72 -1.70 16.21
C LEU A 481 12.35 -1.78 15.50
N GLY A 482 11.28 -1.40 16.21
CA GLY A 482 9.96 -1.13 15.60
C GLY A 482 9.88 0.28 15.00
N THR A 483 8.69 0.73 14.57
CA THR A 483 8.48 2.03 13.92
C THR A 483 9.11 3.20 14.69
N VAL A 484 8.91 3.27 16.00
CA VAL A 484 9.49 4.32 16.87
C VAL A 484 11.01 4.26 16.86
N GLY A 485 11.61 3.08 17.06
CA GLY A 485 13.07 2.91 17.06
C GLY A 485 13.70 3.22 15.70
N LEU A 486 13.04 2.85 14.60
CA LEU A 486 13.47 3.23 13.25
C LEU A 486 13.41 4.75 13.04
N ALA A 487 12.40 5.42 13.58
CA ALA A 487 12.29 6.88 13.54
C ALA A 487 13.34 7.58 14.43
N VAL A 488 13.71 6.98 15.57
CA VAL A 488 14.87 7.43 16.37
C VAL A 488 16.14 7.31 15.56
N ALA A 489 16.38 6.19 14.87
CA ALA A 489 17.56 6.01 14.02
C ALA A 489 17.64 7.09 12.92
N LEU A 490 16.49 7.41 12.30
CA LEU A 490 16.37 8.50 11.34
C LEU A 490 16.72 9.85 11.96
N GLY A 491 16.22 10.14 13.17
CA GLY A 491 16.52 11.36 13.92
C GLY A 491 18.00 11.48 14.30
N CYS A 492 18.60 10.42 14.85
CA CYS A 492 20.03 10.38 15.18
C CYS A 492 20.91 10.56 13.94
N ARG A 493 20.58 9.91 12.82
CA ARG A 493 21.28 10.11 11.54
C ARG A 493 21.16 11.56 11.06
N LYS A 494 19.97 12.15 11.17
CA LYS A 494 19.74 13.55 10.80
C LYS A 494 20.55 14.52 11.67
N ALA A 495 20.71 14.21 12.96
CA ALA A 495 21.54 14.96 13.90
C ALA A 495 23.05 14.82 13.63
N GLY A 496 23.46 13.82 12.85
CA GLY A 496 24.87 13.57 12.53
C GLY A 496 25.59 12.65 13.51
N ALA A 497 24.86 11.78 14.23
CA ALA A 497 25.47 10.74 15.07
C ALA A 497 26.44 9.86 14.26
N SER A 498 27.60 9.53 14.85
CA SER A 498 28.67 8.78 14.19
C SER A 498 28.45 7.27 14.25
N ARG A 499 27.89 6.77 15.35
CA ARG A 499 27.56 5.36 15.57
C ARG A 499 26.13 5.25 16.08
N ILE A 500 25.33 4.40 15.44
CA ILE A 500 23.94 4.14 15.81
C ILE A 500 23.77 2.63 15.94
N ILE A 501 23.74 2.15 17.19
CA ILE A 501 23.65 0.74 17.53
C ILE A 501 22.19 0.36 17.74
N GLY A 502 21.65 -0.48 16.84
CA GLY A 502 20.33 -1.09 17.02
C GLY A 502 20.40 -2.29 17.96
N VAL A 503 19.52 -2.34 18.96
CA VAL A 503 19.43 -3.44 19.93
C VAL A 503 18.04 -4.08 19.83
N ASP A 504 17.93 -5.28 19.28
CA ASP A 504 16.67 -6.02 19.17
C ASP A 504 16.93 -7.52 19.28
N ILE A 505 15.94 -8.28 19.77
CA ILE A 505 16.03 -9.73 19.88
C ILE A 505 15.77 -10.45 18.55
N ASN A 506 15.23 -9.73 17.56
CA ASN A 506 14.99 -10.21 16.21
C ASN A 506 16.06 -9.65 15.24
N PRO A 507 17.00 -10.47 14.75
CA PRO A 507 18.05 -10.02 13.85
C PRO A 507 17.55 -9.58 12.47
N ASP A 508 16.39 -10.07 12.01
CA ASP A 508 15.84 -9.76 10.69
C ASP A 508 15.49 -8.26 10.55
N LYS A 509 15.23 -7.59 11.68
CA LYS A 509 14.96 -6.15 11.73
C LYS A 509 16.20 -5.30 11.40
N PHE A 510 17.41 -5.86 11.43
CA PHE A 510 18.60 -5.04 11.19
C PHE A 510 18.71 -4.55 9.74
N GLU A 511 18.30 -5.36 8.76
CA GLU A 511 18.37 -4.97 7.35
C GLU A 511 17.52 -3.73 7.05
N ILE A 512 16.34 -3.61 7.66
CA ILE A 512 15.55 -2.39 7.58
C ILE A 512 16.16 -1.27 8.43
N ALA A 513 16.61 -1.55 9.65
CA ALA A 513 17.20 -0.53 10.53
C ALA A 513 18.44 0.16 9.91
N ARG A 514 19.24 -0.57 9.12
CA ARG A 514 20.37 -0.02 8.38
C ARG A 514 19.94 1.06 7.37
N LYS A 515 18.80 0.87 6.69
CA LYS A 515 18.23 1.87 5.77
C LYS A 515 17.79 3.15 6.49
N PHE A 516 17.39 3.04 7.76
CA PHE A 516 16.96 4.17 8.59
C PHE A 516 18.11 4.88 9.30
N GLY A 517 19.26 4.23 9.46
CA GLY A 517 20.50 4.87 9.93
C GLY A 517 21.34 4.04 10.89
N CYS A 518 20.87 2.88 11.34
CA CYS A 518 21.68 2.03 12.22
C CYS A 518 22.97 1.58 11.52
N THR A 519 24.11 1.78 12.18
CA THR A 519 25.44 1.39 11.70
C THR A 519 25.83 0.00 12.19
N GLU A 520 25.33 -0.37 13.36
CA GLU A 520 25.68 -1.60 14.08
C GLU A 520 24.42 -2.25 14.66
N PHE A 521 24.51 -3.53 14.98
CA PHE A 521 23.42 -4.30 15.58
C PHE A 521 23.93 -5.20 16.69
N VAL A 522 23.15 -5.31 17.75
CA VAL A 522 23.42 -6.21 18.87
C VAL A 522 22.13 -6.96 19.22
N ASN A 523 22.18 -8.29 19.12
CA ASN A 523 21.12 -9.13 19.66
C ASN A 523 21.47 -9.53 21.10
N PRO A 524 20.67 -9.13 22.12
CA PRO A 524 20.93 -9.52 23.51
C PRO A 524 21.02 -11.03 23.73
N LYS A 525 20.38 -11.84 22.88
CA LYS A 525 20.39 -13.31 22.99
C LYS A 525 21.76 -13.92 22.68
N ASP A 526 22.61 -13.24 21.94
CA ASP A 526 23.97 -13.70 21.62
C ASP A 526 24.93 -13.59 22.82
N PHE A 527 24.48 -12.90 23.89
CA PHE A 527 25.26 -12.62 25.10
C PHE A 527 24.54 -13.14 26.36
N SER A 528 24.00 -14.35 26.31
CA SER A 528 23.13 -14.92 27.36
C SER A 528 23.75 -14.98 28.77
N ASN A 529 25.07 -14.88 28.91
CA ASN A 529 25.80 -14.87 30.18
C ASN A 529 26.19 -13.47 30.67
N ARG A 530 25.78 -12.40 29.97
CA ARG A 530 26.17 -11.01 30.26
C ARG A 530 24.96 -10.08 30.16
N ALA A 531 24.98 -8.99 30.93
CA ALA A 531 23.96 -7.97 30.80
C ALA A 531 24.22 -7.12 29.55
N ILE A 532 23.18 -6.80 28.78
CA ILE A 532 23.32 -6.08 27.50
C ILE A 532 24.03 -4.73 27.66
N GLN A 533 23.80 -4.02 28.77
CA GLN A 533 24.47 -2.77 29.07
C GLN A 533 25.99 -2.93 29.24
N GLU A 534 26.47 -4.06 29.75
CA GLU A 534 27.91 -4.32 29.90
C GLU A 534 28.58 -4.55 28.55
N VAL A 535 27.89 -5.26 27.64
CA VAL A 535 28.35 -5.47 26.26
C VAL A 535 28.46 -4.13 25.55
N LEU A 536 27.44 -3.28 25.65
CA LEU A 536 27.42 -1.96 25.04
C LEU A 536 28.52 -1.05 25.60
N ILE A 537 28.73 -1.04 26.92
CA ILE A 537 29.81 -0.27 27.56
C ILE A 537 31.18 -0.70 27.03
N GLU A 538 31.43 -2.01 26.88
CA GLU A 538 32.69 -2.53 26.36
C GLU A 538 32.89 -2.15 24.88
N MET A 539 31.85 -2.27 24.06
CA MET A 539 31.87 -1.90 22.63
C MET A 539 32.07 -0.40 22.36
N THR A 540 31.86 0.44 23.37
CA THR A 540 31.87 1.90 23.26
C THR A 540 32.85 2.58 24.22
N ASP A 541 33.74 1.81 24.84
CA ASP A 541 34.78 2.31 25.75
C ASP A 541 34.23 3.23 26.87
N GLY A 542 33.16 2.78 27.54
CA GLY A 542 32.60 3.50 28.70
C GLY A 542 31.11 3.81 28.63
N GLY A 543 30.46 3.54 27.49
CA GLY A 543 29.02 3.70 27.28
C GLY A 543 28.69 4.70 26.18
N LEU A 544 27.40 4.87 25.90
CA LEU A 544 26.90 5.69 24.79
C LEU A 544 26.52 7.10 25.22
N ASP A 545 26.69 8.08 24.34
CA ASP A 545 26.26 9.47 24.60
C ASP A 545 24.74 9.53 24.78
N TYR A 546 24.00 8.81 23.93
CA TYR A 546 22.54 8.75 23.97
C TYR A 546 22.02 7.32 23.90
N THR A 547 21.02 7.02 24.71
CA THR A 547 20.26 5.77 24.58
C THR A 547 18.76 6.06 24.51
N PHE A 548 18.05 5.25 23.75
CA PHE A 548 16.61 5.38 23.53
C PHE A 548 15.94 4.04 23.77
N GLU A 549 14.92 4.02 24.63
CA GLU A 549 14.10 2.84 24.86
C GLU A 549 12.77 2.98 24.12
N CYS A 550 12.52 2.07 23.18
CA CYS A 550 11.38 2.10 22.26
C CYS A 550 10.53 0.82 22.37
N ILE A 551 10.49 0.17 23.54
CA ILE A 551 9.80 -1.12 23.74
C ILE A 551 8.68 -0.97 24.76
N GLY A 552 8.94 -0.31 25.89
CA GLY A 552 8.00 -0.27 27.02
C GLY A 552 8.28 -1.35 28.06
N ASN A 553 9.52 -1.84 28.15
CA ASN A 553 9.90 -2.82 29.17
C ASN A 553 10.86 -2.18 30.19
N THR A 554 10.50 -2.22 31.47
CA THR A 554 11.25 -1.56 32.56
C THR A 554 12.68 -2.09 32.72
N LEU A 555 12.93 -3.36 32.35
CA LEU A 555 14.26 -3.94 32.36
C LEU A 555 15.14 -3.38 31.25
N THR A 556 14.59 -3.18 30.05
CA THR A 556 15.31 -2.53 28.95
C THR A 556 15.48 -1.03 29.18
N MET A 557 14.54 -0.37 29.86
CA MET A 557 14.69 1.03 30.29
C MET A 557 15.87 1.19 31.25
N ARG A 558 16.00 0.28 32.23
CA ARG A 558 17.14 0.25 33.13
C ARG A 558 18.45 -0.02 32.37
N ALA A 559 18.47 -1.02 31.49
CA ALA A 559 19.65 -1.35 30.71
C ALA A 559 20.09 -0.19 29.81
N ALA A 560 19.15 0.51 29.17
CA ALA A 560 19.41 1.69 28.36
C ALA A 560 20.08 2.80 29.18
N LEU A 561 19.59 3.09 30.39
CA LEU A 561 20.23 4.05 31.28
C LEU A 561 21.63 3.60 31.69
N GLU A 562 21.80 2.35 32.11
CA GLU A 562 23.08 1.85 32.58
C GLU A 562 24.13 1.75 31.46
N ALA A 563 23.70 1.61 30.20
CA ALA A 563 24.57 1.62 29.02
C ALA A 563 25.06 3.03 28.61
N CYS A 564 24.48 4.10 29.15
CA CYS A 564 24.94 5.47 28.89
C CYS A 564 26.37 5.69 29.39
N HIS A 565 27.10 6.60 28.74
CA HIS A 565 28.43 7.02 29.15
C HIS A 565 28.39 7.70 30.51
N LYS A 566 29.35 7.36 31.37
CA LYS A 566 29.53 8.05 32.67
C LYS A 566 29.84 9.53 32.43
N GLY A 567 29.25 10.42 33.22
CA GLY A 567 29.53 11.85 33.21
C GLY A 567 28.53 12.69 32.43
N TRP A 568 28.07 12.23 31.27
CA TRP A 568 27.19 13.02 30.39
C TRP A 568 26.06 12.25 29.71
N GLY A 569 26.06 10.92 29.73
CA GLY A 569 25.16 10.14 28.89
C GLY A 569 23.67 10.32 29.25
N VAL A 570 22.81 10.40 28.24
CA VAL A 570 21.39 10.69 28.37
C VAL A 570 20.54 9.51 27.87
N SER A 571 19.68 8.98 28.74
CA SER A 571 18.73 7.93 28.38
C SER A 571 17.32 8.50 28.26
N THR A 572 16.67 8.26 27.11
CA THR A 572 15.32 8.74 26.81
C THR A 572 14.35 7.56 26.70
N ILE A 573 13.39 7.50 27.63
CA ILE A 573 12.29 6.55 27.59
C ILE A 573 11.22 7.05 26.61
N ILE A 574 10.86 6.20 25.65
CA ILE A 574 9.79 6.47 24.68
C ILE A 574 8.72 5.37 24.76
N GLY A 575 9.14 4.13 24.97
CA GLY A 575 8.23 3.01 25.20
C GLY A 575 7.36 3.24 26.45
N VAL A 576 6.07 2.92 26.32
CA VAL A 576 5.11 3.06 27.43
C VAL A 576 5.03 1.72 28.16
N ALA A 577 5.45 1.73 29.44
CA ALA A 577 5.37 0.54 30.29
C ALA A 577 3.94 0.25 30.74
N ALA A 578 3.69 -1.02 31.08
CA ALA A 578 2.39 -1.42 31.60
C ALA A 578 2.07 -0.76 32.95
N ALA A 579 0.77 -0.63 33.24
CA ALA A 579 0.32 -0.02 34.48
C ALA A 579 0.86 -0.74 35.72
N GLY A 580 1.39 0.02 36.68
CA GLY A 580 1.95 -0.49 37.94
C GLY A 580 3.41 -0.95 37.86
N GLU A 581 4.01 -0.99 36.67
CA GLU A 581 5.44 -1.28 36.52
C GLU A 581 6.29 -0.08 36.96
N GLU A 582 7.42 -0.37 37.61
CA GLU A 582 8.35 0.64 38.11
C GLU A 582 9.73 0.51 37.47
N ILE A 583 10.29 1.64 37.06
CA ILE A 583 11.68 1.71 36.63
C ILE A 583 12.59 1.82 37.86
N SER A 584 13.73 1.13 37.84
CA SER A 584 14.69 1.17 38.95
C SER A 584 16.13 1.22 38.47
N THR A 585 16.99 1.89 39.24
CA THR A 585 18.45 1.80 39.09
C THR A 585 19.12 2.18 40.42
N ARG A 586 20.45 2.02 40.51
CA ARG A 586 21.21 2.54 41.65
C ARG A 586 21.40 4.05 41.48
N PRO A 587 21.11 4.89 42.49
CA PRO A 587 21.28 6.34 42.40
C PRO A 587 22.67 6.80 41.95
N PHE A 588 23.70 5.99 42.23
CA PHE A 588 25.06 6.21 41.77
C PHE A 588 25.17 6.41 40.24
N GLN A 589 24.32 5.78 39.44
CA GLN A 589 24.31 5.98 37.98
C GLN A 589 24.00 7.43 37.61
N LEU A 590 23.08 8.07 38.33
CA LEU A 590 22.71 9.48 38.14
C LEU A 590 23.72 10.42 38.79
N VAL A 591 24.18 10.11 40.01
CA VAL A 591 25.23 10.89 40.71
C VAL A 591 26.50 10.99 39.86
N THR A 592 26.82 9.95 39.10
CA THR A 592 27.98 9.91 38.20
C THR A 592 27.73 10.55 36.83
N GLY A 593 26.65 11.32 36.67
CA GLY A 593 26.44 12.24 35.55
C GLY A 593 25.51 11.75 34.44
N ARG A 594 24.86 10.59 34.59
CA ARG A 594 23.83 10.18 33.63
C ARG A 594 22.51 10.92 33.87
N VAL A 595 21.77 11.17 32.80
CA VAL A 595 20.44 11.79 32.85
C VAL A 595 19.39 10.81 32.36
N TRP A 596 18.29 10.67 33.11
CA TRP A 596 17.12 9.90 32.71
C TRP A 596 15.95 10.83 32.44
N LYS A 597 15.34 10.72 31.27
CA LYS A 597 14.20 11.54 30.83
C LYS A 597 13.26 10.71 29.95
N GLY A 598 12.09 11.25 29.63
CA GLY A 598 11.15 10.65 28.67
C GLY A 598 10.73 11.65 27.59
N SER A 599 10.16 11.14 26.50
CA SER A 599 9.57 11.94 25.41
C SER A 599 8.11 11.52 25.20
N ALA A 600 7.24 12.50 24.97
CA ALA A 600 5.86 12.29 24.54
C ALA A 600 5.68 13.01 23.20
N PHE A 601 5.36 12.27 22.14
CA PHE A 601 5.19 12.80 20.77
C PHE A 601 6.38 13.60 20.19
N GLY A 602 7.59 13.40 20.73
CA GLY A 602 8.83 13.92 20.15
C GLY A 602 9.51 15.04 20.92
#